data_AF-A0AAW2ST08-F1
#
_entry.id   AF-A0AAW2ST08-F1
#
_cell.length_a   1.000
_cell.length_b   1.000
_cell.length_c   1.000
_cell.angle_alpha   90.00
_cell.angle_beta   90.00
_cell.angle_gamma   90.00
#
_symmetry.space_group_name_H-M   'P 1'
#
loop_
_entity.id
_entity.type
_entity.pdbx_description
1 polymer ?
#
loop_
_entity_poly.entity_id
_entity_poly.type
_entity_poly.pdbx_seq_one_letter_code
_entity_poly.pdbx_strand_id
1 'polypeptide(L)'
;MMDVTNIVATTAGSLAALHKSVSVELLGIRGTWMVQHLGNHIWDNNPSLVFLAETKCSSHHIELVKRKIDMNVVCIPSKGKGGGLELYG
;
A
#
# COMPACT_ATOMS: atom_id res chain seq x y z
N MET A 1 -2.86 21.46 7.55
CA MET A 1 -1.40 21.26 7.67
C MET A 1 -1.19 20.15 8.69
N MET A 2 -0.70 19.00 8.24
CA MET A 2 -0.15 17.82 8.97
C MET A 2 -0.23 16.63 7.99
N ASP A 3 0.73 15.70 7.83
CA ASP A 3 2.19 15.67 7.88
C ASP A 3 2.53 14.31 7.21
N VAL A 4 3.10 14.31 6.00
CA VAL A 4 3.41 13.07 5.24
C VAL A 4 4.88 12.75 5.45
N THR A 5 5.26 12.50 6.70
CA THR A 5 6.67 12.28 7.06
C THR A 5 6.83 10.91 7.71
N ASN A 6 7.15 9.92 6.87
CA ASN A 6 8.13 8.84 7.11
C ASN A 6 7.87 7.67 6.15
N ILE A 7 8.38 7.78 4.92
CA ILE A 7 8.55 6.63 4.01
C ILE A 7 9.94 6.07 4.30
N VAL A 8 10.02 4.99 5.07
CA VAL A 8 11.29 4.31 5.37
C VAL A 8 11.56 3.27 4.28
N ALA A 9 12.42 3.60 3.33
CA ALA A 9 12.98 2.65 2.38
C ALA A 9 14.36 2.17 2.89
N THR A 10 14.47 0.90 3.29
CA THR A 10 15.74 0.29 3.69
C THR A 10 16.19 -0.72 2.64
N THR A 11 17.33 -0.46 1.98
CA THR A 11 17.89 -1.31 0.92
C THR A 11 19.13 -2.05 1.46
N ALA A 12 19.06 -3.38 1.60
CA ALA A 12 20.21 -4.21 1.98
C ALA A 12 20.86 -4.86 0.73
N GLY A 13 22.12 -4.50 0.45
CA GLY A 13 22.82 -4.78 -0.81
C GLY A 13 22.82 -6.25 -1.29
N SER A 14 22.77 -6.38 -2.61
CA SER A 14 22.97 -7.55 -3.50
C SER A 14 21.89 -8.65 -3.60
N LEU A 15 21.03 -8.91 -2.60
CA LEU A 15 19.81 -9.74 -2.78
C LEU A 15 18.52 -8.88 -2.74
N ALA A 16 18.53 -7.78 -1.99
CA ALA A 16 17.44 -6.79 -2.02
C ALA A 16 17.44 -5.91 -3.28
N ALA A 17 18.40 -6.11 -4.19
CA ALA A 17 18.39 -5.48 -5.51
C ALA A 17 17.34 -6.11 -6.45
N LEU A 18 16.88 -7.34 -6.17
CA LEU A 18 15.95 -8.07 -7.04
C LEU A 18 14.47 -7.85 -6.64
N HIS A 19 14.21 -7.56 -5.37
CA HIS A 19 12.87 -7.39 -4.83
C HIS A 19 12.77 -6.05 -4.12
N LYS A 20 12.23 -5.04 -4.81
CA LYS A 20 11.85 -3.78 -4.20
C LYS A 20 10.55 -3.98 -3.44
N SER A 21 10.54 -3.63 -2.16
CA SER A 21 9.33 -3.63 -1.34
C SER A 21 8.94 -2.21 -0.94
N VAL A 22 7.66 -1.90 -1.00
CA VAL A 22 7.09 -0.64 -0.49
C VAL A 22 6.24 -0.97 0.73
N SER A 23 6.44 -0.24 1.83
CA SER A 23 5.61 -0.37 3.04
C SER A 23 5.05 1.00 3.41
N VAL A 24 3.73 1.10 3.55
CA VAL A 24 3.03 2.35 3.83
C VAL A 24 1.98 2.11 4.91
N GLU A 25 2.07 2.89 5.99
CA GLU A 25 0.98 3.00 6.96
C GLU A 25 0.04 4.11 6.50
N LEU A 26 -1.15 3.73 6.07
CA LEU A 26 -2.15 4.67 5.58
C LEU A 26 -3.08 4.98 6.73
N LEU A 27 -3.30 6.24 7.10
CA LEU A 27 -4.32 6.58 8.12
C LEU A 27 -5.77 6.40 7.60
N GLY A 28 -5.97 5.55 6.58
CA GLY A 28 -7.24 5.14 5.96
C GLY A 28 -7.33 5.47 4.47
N ILE A 29 -7.46 4.48 3.57
CA ILE A 29 -7.37 4.62 2.10
C ILE A 29 -8.66 5.16 1.41
N ARG A 30 -9.50 5.91 2.12
CA ARG A 30 -10.87 6.23 1.70
C ARG A 30 -11.01 7.28 0.58
N GLY A 31 -9.93 7.96 0.21
CA GLY A 31 -9.94 9.02 -0.80
C GLY A 31 -9.45 8.53 -2.17
N THR A 32 -10.20 8.85 -3.24
CA THR A 32 -9.79 8.58 -4.64
C THR A 32 -8.41 9.15 -4.97
N TRP A 33 -8.09 10.33 -4.43
CA TRP A 33 -6.76 10.95 -4.56
C TRP A 33 -5.65 10.09 -3.96
N MET A 34 -5.88 9.47 -2.79
CA MET A 34 -4.86 8.65 -2.14
C MET A 34 -4.63 7.33 -2.89
N VAL A 35 -5.70 6.73 -3.41
CA VAL A 35 -5.59 5.55 -4.28
C VAL A 35 -4.79 5.88 -5.54
N GLN A 36 -5.03 7.05 -6.15
CA GLN A 36 -4.29 7.50 -7.33
C GLN A 36 -2.83 7.79 -7.02
N HIS A 37 -2.54 8.47 -5.91
CA HIS A 37 -1.18 8.77 -5.49
C HIS A 37 -0.39 7.49 -5.17
N LEU A 38 -1.01 6.54 -4.45
CA LEU A 38 -0.42 5.24 -4.18
C LEU A 38 -0.14 4.45 -5.46
N GLY A 39 -1.10 4.43 -6.40
CA GLY A 39 -0.92 3.79 -7.70
C GLY A 39 0.27 4.36 -8.48
N ASN A 40 0.38 5.70 -8.54
CA ASN A 40 1.53 6.36 -9.18
C ASN A 40 2.85 6.03 -8.47
N HIS A 41 2.87 6.05 -7.14
CA HIS A 41 4.07 5.74 -6.37
C HIS A 41 4.54 4.29 -6.61
N ILE A 42 3.61 3.33 -6.66
CA ILE A 42 3.91 1.93 -6.97
C ILE A 42 4.42 1.81 -8.41
N TRP A 43 3.77 2.46 -9.37
CA TRP A 43 4.21 2.48 -10.77
C TRP A 43 5.64 2.99 -10.93
N ASP A 44 5.95 4.14 -10.31
CA ASP A 44 7.26 4.78 -10.42
C ASP A 44 8.38 3.95 -9.75
N ASN A 45 8.06 3.23 -8.67
CA ASN A 45 9.04 2.44 -7.93
C ASN A 45 9.15 0.99 -8.42
N ASN A 46 8.12 0.50 -9.12
CA ASN A 46 7.96 -0.86 -9.60
C ASN A 46 8.34 -1.93 -8.55
N PRO A 47 7.69 -1.95 -7.36
CA PRO A 47 7.97 -2.92 -6.33
C PRO A 47 7.42 -4.29 -6.69
N SER A 48 8.13 -5.34 -6.27
CA SER A 48 7.64 -6.72 -6.32
C SER A 48 6.72 -7.06 -5.14
N LEU A 49 6.67 -6.21 -4.11
CA LEU A 49 5.86 -6.41 -2.92
C LEU A 49 5.40 -5.07 -2.33
N VAL A 50 4.12 -4.94 -1.98
CA VAL A 50 3.59 -3.75 -1.31
C VAL A 50 2.84 -4.14 -0.04
N PHE A 51 3.17 -3.51 1.08
CA PHE A 51 2.51 -3.69 2.36
C PHE A 51 1.78 -2.41 2.76
N LEU A 52 0.47 -2.48 2.97
CA LEU A 52 -0.34 -1.38 3.44
C LEU A 52 -0.95 -1.73 4.79
N ALA A 53 -0.77 -0.85 5.78
CA ALA A 53 -1.37 -0.97 7.11
C ALA A 53 -2.34 0.18 7.37
N GLU A 54 -3.22 0.00 8.37
CA GLU A 54 -4.22 0.99 8.81
C GLU A 54 -5.18 1.44 7.70
N THR A 55 -5.41 0.60 6.70
CA THR A 55 -6.17 0.98 5.49
C THR A 55 -7.62 1.38 5.78
N LYS A 56 -8.19 0.98 6.94
CA LYS A 56 -9.54 1.35 7.42
C LYS A 56 -10.62 1.14 6.35
N CYS A 57 -10.43 0.15 5.49
CA CYS A 57 -11.26 -0.11 4.32
C CYS A 57 -11.95 -1.47 4.39
N SER A 58 -13.15 -1.49 3.79
CA SER A 58 -13.92 -2.71 3.56
C SER A 58 -13.42 -3.41 2.29
N SER A 59 -13.69 -4.71 2.19
CA SER A 59 -13.32 -5.57 1.05
C SER A 59 -13.66 -4.95 -0.32
N HIS A 60 -14.75 -4.19 -0.41
CA HIS A 60 -15.16 -3.49 -1.64
C HIS A 60 -14.16 -2.43 -2.11
N HIS A 61 -13.56 -1.67 -1.19
CA HIS A 61 -12.55 -0.66 -1.55
C HIS A 61 -11.21 -1.29 -1.96
N ILE A 62 -10.85 -2.42 -1.34
CA ILE A 62 -9.65 -3.18 -1.71
C ILE A 62 -9.72 -3.64 -3.17
N GLU A 63 -10.90 -4.03 -3.66
CA GLU A 63 -11.11 -4.41 -5.06
C GLU A 63 -10.79 -3.26 -6.03
N LEU A 64 -11.13 -2.02 -5.65
CA LEU A 64 -10.84 -0.82 -6.45
C LEU A 64 -9.32 -0.53 -6.50
N VAL A 65 -8.64 -0.71 -5.37
CA VAL A 65 -7.19 -0.54 -5.25
C VAL A 65 -6.46 -1.62 -6.06
N LYS A 66 -6.92 -2.88 -5.98
CA LYS A 66 -6.40 -4.01 -6.75
C LYS A 66 -6.42 -3.74 -8.26
N ARG A 67 -7.53 -3.22 -8.78
CA ARG A 67 -7.66 -2.84 -10.21
C ARG A 67 -6.71 -1.73 -10.65
N LYS A 68 -6.21 -0.93 -9.72
CA LYS A 68 -5.29 0.18 -10.00
C LYS A 68 -3.83 -0.22 -9.89
N ILE A 69 -3.51 -1.11 -8.95
CA ILE A 69 -2.14 -1.55 -8.67
C ILE A 69 -1.74 -2.71 -9.60
N ASP A 70 -2.70 -3.45 -10.15
CA ASP A 70 -2.47 -4.59 -11.05
C ASP A 70 -1.52 -5.66 -10.46
N MET A 71 -1.67 -5.91 -9.15
CA MET A 71 -0.95 -6.95 -8.41
C MET A 71 -1.95 -7.87 -7.70
N ASN A 72 -1.56 -9.12 -7.42
CA ASN A 72 -2.38 -9.96 -6.56
C ASN A 72 -2.35 -9.40 -5.15
N VAL A 73 -3.43 -9.60 -4.38
CA VAL A 73 -3.55 -9.06 -3.04
C VAL A 73 -4.03 -10.12 -2.06
N VAL A 74 -3.35 -10.20 -0.93
CA VAL A 74 -3.85 -10.84 0.29
C VAL A 74 -4.30 -9.72 1.22
N CYS A 75 -5.54 -9.78 1.68
CA CYS A 75 -6.12 -8.72 2.49
C CYS A 75 -6.71 -9.26 3.80
N ILE A 76 -6.42 -8.56 4.90
CA ILE A 76 -7.15 -8.64 6.15
C ILE A 76 -7.96 -7.33 6.27
N PRO A 77 -9.27 -7.35 5.97
CA PRO A 77 -10.08 -6.13 5.99
C PRO A 77 -10.21 -5.57 7.41
N SER A 78 -10.43 -4.26 7.50
CA SER A 78 -10.63 -3.60 8.79
C SER A 78 -11.90 -4.08 9.48
N LYS A 79 -11.86 -4.20 10.82
CA LYS A 79 -13.04 -4.44 11.65
C LYS A 79 -13.43 -3.13 12.36
N GLY A 80 -14.49 -2.48 11.91
CA GLY A 80 -14.97 -1.22 12.48
C GLY A 80 -14.17 -0.01 12.01
N LYS A 81 -13.70 0.83 12.95
CA LYS A 81 -13.02 2.11 12.65
C LYS A 81 -11.48 2.03 12.60
N GLY A 82 -10.88 0.87 12.83
CA GLY A 82 -9.43 0.69 12.93
C GLY A 82 -8.91 -0.58 12.25
N GLY A 83 -7.60 -0.62 12.03
CA GLY A 83 -6.91 -1.74 11.39
C GLY A 83 -7.13 -1.80 9.88
N GLY A 84 -6.90 -2.98 9.31
CA GLY A 84 -6.82 -3.19 7.87
C GLY A 84 -5.38 -3.41 7.46
N LEU A 85 -5.14 -4.51 6.76
CA LEU A 85 -3.83 -4.90 6.27
C LEU A 85 -3.97 -5.44 4.85
N GLU A 86 -3.13 -4.98 3.95
CA GLU A 86 -3.10 -5.42 2.56
C GLU A 86 -1.66 -5.72 2.15
N LEU A 87 -1.44 -6.88 1.54
CA LEU A 87 -0.16 -7.31 0.99
C LEU A 87 -0.34 -7.61 -0.49
N TYR A 88 0.36 -6.87 -1.34
CA TYR A 88 0.34 -7.03 -2.79
C TYR A 88 1.64 -7.66 -3.28
N GLY A 89 1.57 -8.62 -4.20
CA GLY A 89 2.71 -9.38 -4.74
C GLY A 89 2.35 -10.25 -5.94
#